data_AF-A0A1D1ZD61-F1
#
_entry.id   AF-A0A1D1ZD61-F1
#
_cell.length_a   1.000
_cell.length_b   1.000
_cell.length_c   1.000
_cell.angle_alpha   90.00
_cell.angle_beta   90.00
_cell.angle_gamma   90.00
#
_symmetry.space_group_name_H-M   'P 1'
#
loop_
_entity.id
_entity.type
_entity.pdbx_description
1 polymer ?
#
loop_
_entity_poly.entity_id
_entity_poly.type
_entity_poly.pdbx_seq_one_letter_code
_entity_poly.pdbx_strand_id
1 'polypeptide(L)'
;REREREDMVTWVFGYGSLIWKAGFRYDERLVGFIQGYRRVFYQGSTDHRGTPAFPGRTVTLEAFPGEVCWGVAYRISEEDEKIALEYLEVREKQYDMKVYLDFFTDPTSAIPAVSGVMVYVASPDKDLNK
;
A
#
# COMPACT_ATOMS: atom_id res chain seq x y z
N ARG A 1 8.24 -21.44 15.23
CA ARG A 1 9.02 -21.73 14.01
C ARG A 1 9.18 -20.41 13.29
N GLU A 2 10.19 -19.64 13.71
CA GLU A 2 10.62 -18.42 13.03
C GLU A 2 11.21 -18.86 11.70
N ARG A 3 10.61 -18.41 10.60
CA ARG A 3 11.26 -18.52 9.29
C ARG A 3 12.48 -17.61 9.37
N GLU A 4 13.67 -18.18 9.23
CA GLU A 4 14.87 -17.44 8.92
C GLU A 4 14.54 -16.50 7.75
N ARG A 5 14.68 -15.18 7.96
CA ARG A 5 14.51 -14.18 6.91
C ARG A 5 15.71 -14.31 5.97
N GLU A 6 15.64 -15.25 5.04
CA GLU A 6 16.41 -15.16 3.80
C GLU A 6 16.08 -13.81 3.15
N ASP A 7 17.09 -13.01 2.83
CA ASP A 7 17.13 -11.77 2.02
C ASP A 7 15.85 -11.45 1.22
N MET A 8 14.75 -11.13 1.90
CA MET A 8 13.46 -10.92 1.26
C MET A 8 13.41 -9.48 0.78
N VAL A 9 13.59 -9.30 -0.53
CA VAL A 9 13.37 -8.03 -1.21
C VAL A 9 11.93 -7.57 -0.96
N THR A 10 11.78 -6.45 -0.25
CA THR A 10 10.47 -5.89 0.08
C THR A 10 9.95 -5.03 -1.06
N TRP A 11 8.71 -5.29 -1.47
CA TRP A 11 7.97 -4.47 -2.41
C TRP A 11 6.79 -3.79 -1.72
N VAL A 12 6.61 -2.49 -1.97
CA VAL A 12 5.50 -1.69 -1.41
C VAL A 12 4.64 -1.16 -2.54
N PHE A 13 3.32 -1.34 -2.44
CA PHE A 13 2.36 -0.83 -3.42
C PHE A 13 1.71 0.47 -2.95
N GLY A 14 1.83 1.51 -3.77
CA GLY A 14 1.16 2.79 -3.60
C GLY A 14 -0.05 2.93 -4.52
N TYR A 15 -1.22 3.16 -3.93
CA TYR A 15 -2.49 3.46 -4.62
C TYR A 15 -3.02 4.87 -4.31
N GLY A 16 -2.30 5.66 -3.52
CA GLY A 16 -2.67 7.00 -3.08
C GLY A 16 -1.53 8.01 -3.20
N SER A 17 -1.24 8.71 -2.10
CA SER A 17 -0.19 9.73 -2.05
C SER A 17 1.20 9.20 -2.44
N LEU A 18 1.47 7.92 -2.17
CA LEU A 18 2.71 7.24 -2.54
C LEU A 18 3.01 7.27 -4.04
N ILE A 19 1.98 7.28 -4.91
CA ILE A 19 2.15 7.36 -6.37
C ILE A 19 2.94 8.61 -6.78
N TRP A 20 2.67 9.74 -6.11
CA TRP A 20 3.28 11.04 -6.41
C TRP A 20 4.51 11.33 -5.54
N LYS A 21 4.54 10.82 -4.31
CA LYS A 21 5.61 11.07 -3.35
C LYS A 21 5.91 9.79 -2.59
N ALA A 22 6.92 9.04 -3.01
CA ALA A 22 7.37 7.84 -2.29
C ALA A 22 7.91 8.21 -0.91
N GLY A 23 8.91 9.11 -0.85
CA GLY A 23 9.47 9.60 0.42
C GLY A 23 10.52 8.69 1.07
N PHE A 24 10.89 7.60 0.40
CA PHE A 24 11.95 6.67 0.78
C PHE A 24 12.78 6.29 -0.46
N ARG A 25 13.95 5.67 -0.24
CA ARG A 25 14.82 5.17 -1.33
C ARG A 25 14.29 3.84 -1.86
N TYR A 26 14.36 3.65 -3.17
CA TYR A 26 13.92 2.44 -3.84
C TYR A 26 14.81 2.16 -5.04
N ASP A 27 15.02 0.88 -5.36
CA ASP A 27 15.84 0.44 -6.49
C ASP A 27 15.04 0.44 -7.80
N GLU A 28 13.75 0.13 -7.71
CA GLU A 28 12.89 -0.05 -8.87
C GLU A 28 11.47 0.49 -8.61
N ARG A 29 10.85 0.98 -9.68
CA ARG A 29 9.48 1.52 -9.67
C ARG A 29 8.70 0.99 -10.87
N LEU A 30 7.68 0.18 -10.60
CA LEU A 30 6.81 -0.41 -11.63
C LEU A 30 5.40 0.18 -11.57
N VAL A 31 4.86 0.59 -12.71
CA VAL A 31 3.46 1.01 -12.84
C VAL A 31 2.63 -0.22 -13.23
N GLY A 32 1.50 -0.42 -12.56
CA GLY A 32 0.69 -1.62 -12.74
C GLY A 32 -0.54 -1.58 -11.84
N PHE A 33 -1.08 -2.75 -11.51
CA PHE A 33 -2.32 -2.85 -10.75
C PHE A 33 -2.34 -4.09 -9.84
N ILE A 34 -3.21 -4.03 -8.83
CA ILE A 34 -3.65 -5.17 -8.03
C ILE A 34 -5.08 -5.53 -8.43
N GLN A 35 -5.48 -6.78 -8.19
CA GLN A 35 -6.82 -7.29 -8.51
C GLN A 35 -7.65 -7.55 -7.25
N GLY A 36 -8.98 -7.55 -7.37
CA GLY A 36 -9.91 -7.85 -6.29
C GLY A 36 -10.13 -6.71 -5.30
N TYR A 37 -9.65 -5.51 -5.61
CA TYR A 37 -9.81 -4.31 -4.80
C TYR A 37 -10.16 -3.11 -5.65
N ARG A 38 -11.03 -2.25 -5.11
CA ARG A 38 -11.31 -0.92 -5.67
C ARG A 38 -10.84 0.17 -4.72
N ARG A 39 -10.49 1.32 -5.29
CA ARG A 39 -10.06 2.50 -4.52
C ARG A 39 -11.26 3.34 -4.10
N VAL A 40 -11.36 3.65 -2.82
CA VAL A 40 -12.47 4.42 -2.24
C VAL A 40 -11.94 5.52 -1.31
N PHE A 41 -12.67 6.63 -1.16
CA PHE A 41 -12.29 7.74 -0.26
C PHE A 41 -12.97 7.60 1.11
N TYR A 42 -12.80 6.44 1.75
CA TYR A 42 -13.46 6.13 3.02
C TYR A 42 -12.56 6.28 4.24
N GLN A 43 -11.25 6.46 4.07
CA GLN A 43 -10.34 6.62 5.20
C GLN A 43 -10.45 8.02 5.82
N GLY A 44 -10.62 8.09 7.14
CA GLY A 44 -10.53 9.34 7.89
C GLY A 44 -9.09 9.85 7.97
N SER A 45 -8.89 11.15 7.75
CA SER A 45 -7.58 11.80 7.90
C SER A 45 -7.68 13.02 8.81
N THR A 46 -6.91 12.99 9.89
CA THR A 46 -6.98 14.00 10.96
C THR A 46 -5.68 14.79 11.12
N ASP A 47 -4.62 14.41 10.42
CA ASP A 47 -3.28 15.03 10.51
C ASP A 47 -2.70 15.48 9.16
N HIS A 48 -3.27 15.04 8.04
CA HIS A 48 -2.79 15.38 6.70
C HIS A 48 -3.81 16.13 5.82
N ARG A 49 -5.07 15.69 5.83
CA ARG A 49 -6.14 16.22 4.96
C ARG A 49 -7.36 16.71 5.72
N GLY A 50 -7.26 16.81 7.03
CA GLY A 50 -8.28 17.34 7.92
C GLY A 50 -7.68 17.67 9.27
N THR A 51 -8.55 17.76 10.28
CA THR A 51 -8.19 17.98 11.68
C THR A 51 -8.93 16.98 12.55
N PRO A 52 -8.54 16.80 13.83
CA PRO A 52 -9.29 15.92 14.73
C PRO A 52 -10.77 16.35 14.91
N ALA A 53 -11.06 17.65 14.85
CA ALA A 53 -12.43 18.16 14.95
C ALA A 53 -13.22 18.03 13.63
N PHE A 54 -12.52 18.08 12.49
CA PHE A 54 -13.10 17.99 11.15
C PHE A 54 -12.23 17.07 10.29
N PRO A 55 -12.41 15.73 10.39
CA PRO A 55 -11.63 14.77 9.62
C PRO A 55 -11.86 14.95 8.12
N GLY A 56 -10.78 14.90 7.35
CA GLY A 56 -10.83 14.80 5.90
C GLY A 56 -11.01 13.36 5.43
N ARG A 57 -11.15 13.16 4.12
CA ARG A 57 -11.20 11.81 3.53
C ARG A 57 -9.98 11.55 2.64
N THR A 58 -9.33 10.42 2.87
CA THR A 58 -8.24 9.89 2.05
C THR A 58 -8.64 8.55 1.43
N VAL A 59 -7.84 8.09 0.47
CA VAL A 59 -8.08 6.83 -0.21
C VAL A 59 -7.76 5.63 0.69
N THR A 60 -8.52 4.55 0.57
CA THR A 60 -8.19 3.19 1.05
C THR A 60 -8.64 2.19 -0.02
N LEU A 61 -8.39 0.90 0.22
CA LEU A 61 -8.82 -0.19 -0.64
C LEU A 61 -9.97 -0.96 0.01
N GLU A 62 -11.00 -1.21 -0.79
CA GLU A 62 -12.13 -2.07 -0.40
C GLU A 62 -12.08 -3.34 -1.24
N ALA A 63 -12.18 -4.51 -0.60
CA ALA A 63 -12.26 -5.79 -1.28
C ALA A 63 -13.51 -5.81 -2.17
N PHE A 64 -13.30 -5.99 -3.47
CA PHE A 64 -14.36 -6.00 -4.47
C PHE A 64 -13.93 -6.93 -5.63
N PRO A 65 -14.43 -8.19 -5.65
CA PRO A 65 -14.05 -9.16 -6.67
C PRO A 65 -14.31 -8.64 -8.09
N GLY A 66 -13.36 -8.87 -9.00
CA GLY A 66 -13.45 -8.45 -10.40
C GLY A 66 -12.97 -7.02 -10.68
N GLU A 67 -12.72 -6.20 -9.65
CA GLU A 67 -12.15 -4.87 -9.82
C GLU A 67 -10.63 -4.89 -9.85
N VAL A 68 -10.05 -3.83 -10.42
CA VAL A 68 -8.62 -3.59 -10.44
C VAL A 68 -8.31 -2.22 -9.87
N CYS A 69 -7.23 -2.12 -9.10
CA CYS A 69 -6.71 -0.84 -8.64
C CYS A 69 -5.32 -0.61 -9.21
N TRP A 70 -5.22 0.36 -10.12
CA TRP A 70 -3.95 0.83 -10.67
C TRP A 70 -3.12 1.55 -9.60
N GLY A 71 -1.80 1.52 -9.73
CA GLY A 71 -0.90 2.16 -8.80
C GLY A 71 0.56 1.92 -9.20
N VAL A 72 1.43 1.92 -8.19
CA VAL A 72 2.86 1.80 -8.39
C VAL A 72 3.45 0.87 -7.33
N ALA A 73 4.26 -0.10 -7.74
CA ALA A 73 5.06 -0.93 -6.84
C ALA A 73 6.51 -0.42 -6.78
N TYR A 74 7.06 -0.36 -5.58
CA TYR A 74 8.42 0.11 -5.30
C TYR A 74 9.24 -1.02 -4.68
N ARG A 75 10.40 -1.33 -5.27
CA ARG A 75 11.35 -2.30 -4.73
C ARG A 75 12.29 -1.61 -3.76
N ILE A 76 12.41 -2.13 -2.55
CA ILE A 76 13.32 -1.62 -1.53
C ILE A 76 14.45 -2.62 -1.35
N SER A 77 15.69 -2.14 -1.38
CA SER A 77 16.88 -2.95 -1.10
C SER A 77 16.88 -3.38 0.37
N GLU A 78 17.59 -4.45 0.69
CA GLU A 78 17.75 -4.89 2.08
C GLU A 78 18.39 -3.80 2.95
N GLU A 79 19.37 -3.06 2.40
CA GLU A 79 20.08 -1.97 3.09
C GLU A 79 19.15 -0.82 3.49
N ASP A 80 18.17 -0.49 2.63
CA ASP A 80 17.22 0.60 2.85
C ASP A 80 15.92 0.14 3.54
N GLU A 81 15.68 -1.17 3.67
CA GLU A 81 14.40 -1.75 4.11
C GLU A 81 13.96 -1.17 5.47
N LYS A 82 14.84 -1.23 6.47
CA LYS A 82 14.53 -0.79 7.82
C LYS A 82 14.10 0.69 7.84
N ILE A 83 14.87 1.55 7.18
CA ILE A 83 14.62 3.00 7.15
C ILE A 83 13.31 3.31 6.40
N ALA A 84 13.09 2.63 5.27
CA ALA A 84 11.88 2.82 4.48
C ALA A 84 10.63 2.35 5.22
N LEU A 85 10.68 1.19 5.90
CA LEU A 85 9.56 0.69 6.69
C LEU A 85 9.28 1.57 7.90
N GLU A 86 10.29 2.02 8.65
CA GLU A 86 10.10 2.96 9.77
C GLU A 86 9.42 4.27 9.31
N TYR A 87 9.83 4.80 8.15
CA TYR A 87 9.17 5.95 7.54
C TYR A 87 7.70 5.67 7.19
N LEU A 88 7.42 4.52 6.56
CA LEU A 88 6.08 4.12 6.16
C LEU A 88 5.16 3.88 7.36
N GLU A 89 5.66 3.30 8.46
CA GLU A 89 4.88 3.14 9.69
C GLU A 89 4.40 4.46 10.26
N VAL A 90 5.22 5.52 10.20
CA VAL A 90 4.82 6.86 10.66
C VAL A 90 3.84 7.50 9.69
N ARG A 91 4.11 7.39 8.39
CA ARG A 91 3.33 8.05 7.34
C ARG A 91 1.94 7.44 7.17
N GLU A 92 1.85 6.12 7.21
CA GLU A 92 0.63 5.36 6.96
C GLU A 92 -0.01 4.88 8.28
N LYS A 93 0.35 5.46 9.43
CA LYS A 93 -0.13 5.10 10.78
C LYS A 93 -1.64 5.11 10.98
N GLN A 94 -2.40 5.77 10.09
CA GLN A 94 -3.86 5.83 10.16
C GLN A 94 -4.53 4.62 9.48
N TYR A 95 -3.76 3.81 8.74
CA TYR A 95 -4.21 2.51 8.22
C TYR A 95 -3.83 1.44 9.25
N ASP A 96 -4.74 0.51 9.50
CA ASP A 96 -4.65 -0.49 10.58
C ASP A 96 -4.32 -1.90 10.08
N MET A 97 -4.30 -2.12 8.75
CA MET A 97 -3.96 -3.41 8.15
C MET A 97 -2.81 -3.30 7.15
N LYS A 98 -2.05 -4.39 7.07
CA LYS A 98 -1.12 -4.68 5.98
C LYS A 98 -1.57 -5.96 5.30
N VAL A 99 -1.75 -5.91 3.99
CA VAL A 99 -2.05 -7.08 3.16
C VAL A 99 -0.94 -7.28 2.14
N TYR A 100 -0.78 -8.51 1.67
CA TYR A 100 0.22 -8.88 0.68
C TYR A 100 -0.50 -9.41 -0.55
N LEU A 101 -0.33 -8.72 -1.68
CA LEU A 101 -1.09 -8.97 -2.89
C LEU A 101 -0.18 -9.24 -4.07
N ASP A 102 -0.73 -9.90 -5.08
CA ASP A 102 -0.08 -10.03 -6.38
C ASP A 102 -0.24 -8.73 -7.19
N PHE A 103 0.84 -8.31 -7.83
CA PHE A 103 0.93 -7.10 -8.64
C PHE A 103 1.23 -7.45 -10.10
N PHE A 104 0.49 -6.81 -11.01
CA PHE A 104 0.52 -7.09 -12.43
C PHE A 104 0.85 -5.81 -13.21
N THR A 105 1.61 -5.95 -14.28
CA THR A 105 1.91 -4.84 -15.22
C THR A 105 1.19 -4.98 -16.55
N ASP A 106 0.64 -6.16 -16.84
CA ASP A 106 -0.11 -6.49 -18.05
C ASP A 106 -1.51 -7.02 -17.70
N PRO A 107 -2.60 -6.34 -18.12
CA PRO A 107 -3.98 -6.77 -17.92
C PRO A 107 -4.34 -8.14 -18.50
N THR A 108 -3.55 -8.64 -19.46
CA THR A 108 -3.78 -9.92 -20.13
C THR A 108 -2.98 -11.08 -19.51
N SER A 109 -1.99 -10.77 -18.66
CA SER A 109 -1.16 -11.77 -18.01
C SER A 109 -1.88 -12.40 -16.82
N ALA A 110 -1.83 -13.73 -16.75
CA ALA A 110 -2.23 -14.49 -15.57
C ALA A 110 -1.11 -14.60 -14.52
N ILE A 111 0.12 -14.20 -14.87
CA ILE A 111 1.30 -14.30 -14.01
C ILE A 111 1.59 -12.89 -13.45
N PRO A 112 1.71 -12.75 -12.12
CA PRO A 112 2.07 -11.47 -11.52
C PRO A 112 3.51 -11.09 -11.87
N ALA A 113 3.74 -9.80 -12.08
CA ALA A 113 5.09 -9.25 -12.22
C ALA A 113 5.84 -9.32 -10.87
N VAL A 114 5.12 -9.12 -9.77
CA VAL A 114 5.64 -9.26 -8.41
C VAL A 114 4.56 -9.90 -7.53
N SER A 115 4.91 -10.95 -6.81
CA SER A 115 4.03 -11.56 -5.81
C SER A 115 4.30 -11.02 -4.42
N GLY A 116 3.25 -10.86 -3.63
CA GLY A 116 3.36 -10.46 -2.22
C GLY A 116 3.85 -9.03 -2.01
N VAL A 117 3.40 -8.07 -2.83
CA VAL A 117 3.65 -6.65 -2.55
C VAL A 117 2.88 -6.23 -1.30
N MET A 118 3.57 -5.55 -0.38
CA MET A 118 2.98 -5.04 0.86
C MET A 118 2.10 -3.82 0.56
N VAL A 119 0.89 -3.82 1.11
CA VAL A 119 -0.11 -2.78 0.91
C VAL A 119 -0.71 -2.37 2.25
N TYR A 120 -0.63 -1.08 2.59
CA TYR A 120 -1.34 -0.51 3.74
C TYR A 120 -2.82 -0.35 3.37
N VAL A 121 -3.73 -0.85 4.18
CA VAL A 121 -5.19 -0.79 3.92
C VAL A 121 -5.89 -0.50 5.24
N ALA A 122 -6.99 0.23 5.17
CA ALA A 122 -7.86 0.44 6.32
C ALA A 122 -8.89 -0.67 6.42
N SER A 123 -9.15 -1.16 7.62
CA SER A 123 -10.19 -2.14 7.88
C SER A 123 -11.56 -1.60 7.47
N PRO A 124 -12.53 -2.46 7.16
CA PRO A 124 -13.89 -2.01 6.85
C PRO A 124 -14.62 -1.42 8.07
N ASP A 125 -14.00 -1.40 9.26
CA ASP A 125 -14.59 -0.86 10.48
C ASP A 125 -14.78 0.65 10.37
N LYS A 126 -16.04 1.07 10.32
CA LYS A 126 -16.41 2.48 10.17
C LYS A 126 -16.07 3.32 11.38
N ASP A 127 -15.93 2.73 12.56
CA ASP A 127 -15.56 3.44 13.78
C ASP A 127 -14.06 3.75 13.82
N LEU A 128 -13.23 2.86 13.26
CA LEU A 128 -11.79 3.08 13.09
C LEU A 128 -11.46 4.06 11.96
N ASN A 129 -12.33 4.15 10.95
CA ASN A 129 -12.15 5.02 9.78
C ASN A 129 -12.76 6.43 9.93
N LYS A 130 -13.10 6.86 11.14
CA LYS A 130 -13.74 8.17 11.36
C LYS A 130 -12.81 9.36 11.11
#